data_AF-A0A1E5K6C2-F1
#
_entry.id   AF-A0A1E5K6C2-F1
#
_cell.length_a   1.000
_cell.length_b   1.000
_cell.length_c   1.000
_cell.angle_alpha   90.00
_cell.angle_beta   90.00
_cell.angle_gamma   90.00
#
_symmetry.space_group_name_H-M   'P 1'
#
loop_
_entity.id
_entity.type
_entity.pdbx_description
1 polymer ?
#
loop_
_entity_poly.entity_id
_entity_poly.type
_entity_poly.pdbx_seq_one_letter_code
_entity_poly.pdbx_strand_id
1 'polypeptide(L)'
;MLKKVFLWVGILQLLIIIFTLFMYKKLELLSYINVAFVIGSIFLLISLTLFVIKGRFFDIVFFSFQNIFSRMEDKDRSPLSKLVPQNYSALFIASIVTIIIMLAALLLQTS
;
A
#
# COMPACT_ATOMS: atom_id res chain seq x y z
N MET A 1 -2.62 1.54 -17.06
CA MET A 1 -2.00 1.25 -15.75
C MET A 1 -0.90 2.25 -15.41
N LEU A 2 0.07 2.46 -16.30
CA LEU A 2 1.19 3.40 -16.10
C LEU A 2 0.76 4.83 -15.71
N LYS A 3 -0.22 5.42 -16.40
CA LYS A 3 -0.78 6.75 -16.04
C LYS A 3 -1.28 6.83 -14.60
N LYS A 4 -1.95 5.77 -14.11
CA LYS A 4 -2.45 5.70 -12.72
C LYS A 4 -1.28 5.56 -11.74
N VAL A 5 -0.30 4.73 -12.06
CA VAL A 5 0.91 4.55 -11.22
C VAL A 5 1.65 5.88 -11.09
N PHE A 6 1.88 6.60 -12.21
CA PHE A 6 2.58 7.88 -12.18
C PHE A 6 1.81 8.92 -11.35
N LEU A 7 0.48 8.97 -11.49
CA LEU A 7 -0.36 9.83 -10.68
C LEU A 7 -0.29 9.48 -9.18
N TRP A 8 -0.33 8.20 -8.82
CA TRP A 8 -0.17 7.75 -7.43
C TRP A 8 1.22 8.04 -6.86
N VAL A 9 2.28 7.83 -7.64
CA VAL A 9 3.65 8.19 -7.24
C VAL A 9 3.74 9.70 -7.01
N GLY A 10 3.18 10.51 -7.93
CA GLY A 10 3.12 11.97 -7.78
C GLY A 10 2.41 12.38 -6.49
N ILE A 11 1.25 11.80 -6.20
CA ILE A 11 0.50 12.05 -4.95
C ILE A 11 1.33 11.67 -3.72
N LEU A 12 1.97 10.50 -3.72
CA LEU A 12 2.80 10.05 -2.60
C LEU A 12 4.01 10.96 -2.38
N GLN A 13 4.68 11.38 -3.46
CA GLN A 13 5.82 12.30 -3.36
C GLN A 13 5.41 13.67 -2.84
N LEU A 14 4.28 14.20 -3.32
CA LEU A 14 3.72 15.46 -2.83
C LEU A 14 3.35 15.36 -1.34
N LEU A 15 2.74 14.24 -0.94
CA LEU A 15 2.43 13.94 0.46
C LEU A 15 3.70 13.90 1.33
N ILE A 16 4.76 13.22 0.87
CA ILE A 16 6.05 13.16 1.57
C ILE A 16 6.66 14.54 1.75
N ILE A 17 6.66 15.38 0.70
CA ILE A 17 7.20 16.74 0.79
C ILE A 17 6.40 17.58 1.80
N ILE A 18 5.06 17.50 1.77
CA ILE A 18 4.20 18.19 2.73
C ILE A 18 4.52 17.75 4.16
N PHE A 19 4.59 16.43 4.41
CA PHE A 19 4.90 15.90 5.74
C PHE A 19 6.31 16.26 6.21
N THR A 20 7.28 16.26 5.30
CA THR A 20 8.66 16.69 5.59
C THR A 20 8.69 18.14 6.03
N LEU A 21 8.00 19.03 5.30
CA LEU A 21 7.90 20.45 5.65
C LEU A 21 7.17 20.66 6.98
N PHE A 22 6.11 19.90 7.24
CA PHE A 22 5.31 20.05 8.45
C PHE A 22 6.04 19.55 9.71
N MET A 23 6.71 18.39 9.63
CA MET A 23 7.40 17.77 10.77
C MET A 23 8.78 18.38 11.03
N TYR A 24 9.59 18.53 9.99
CA TYR A 24 11.00 18.91 10.14
C TYR A 24 11.25 20.40 9.87
N LYS A 25 10.31 21.12 9.25
CA LYS A 25 10.40 22.55 8.87
C LYS A 25 11.61 22.90 7.98
N LYS A 26 12.36 21.90 7.54
CA LYS A 26 13.55 22.00 6.69
C LYS A 26 13.52 20.87 5.68
N LEU A 27 13.87 21.19 4.43
CA LEU A 27 14.00 20.23 3.34
C LEU A 27 15.43 19.69 3.28
N GLU A 28 15.82 18.98 4.32
CA GLU A 28 17.06 18.21 4.33
C GLU A 28 16.82 16.82 3.75
N LEU A 29 17.82 16.26 3.08
CA LEU A 29 17.72 14.94 2.43
C LEU A 29 17.36 13.85 3.44
N LEU A 30 17.90 13.93 4.67
CA LEU A 30 17.64 12.96 5.73
C LEU A 30 16.18 13.01 6.20
N SER A 31 15.63 14.22 6.34
CA SER A 31 14.23 14.44 6.72
C SER A 31 13.28 13.87 5.66
N TYR A 32 13.61 14.08 4.38
CA TYR A 32 12.87 13.47 3.27
C TYR A 32 12.92 11.94 3.32
N ILE A 33 14.11 11.34 3.50
CA ILE A 33 14.27 9.89 3.58
C ILE A 33 13.43 9.30 4.71
N ASN A 34 13.46 9.91 5.91
CA ASN A 34 12.71 9.43 7.06
C ASN A 34 11.19 9.43 6.79
N VAL A 35 10.66 10.53 6.25
CA VAL A 35 9.23 10.62 5.93
C VAL A 35 8.85 9.68 4.78
N ALA A 36 9.68 9.60 3.75
CA ALA A 36 9.47 8.70 2.61
C ALA A 36 9.47 7.23 3.03
N PHE A 37 10.34 6.84 3.97
CA PHE A 37 10.37 5.49 4.52
C PHE A 37 9.08 5.16 5.28
N VAL A 38 8.63 6.06 6.18
CA VAL A 38 7.40 5.84 6.96
C VAL A 38 6.17 5.77 6.05
N ILE A 39 5.97 6.79 5.20
CA ILE A 39 4.81 6.84 4.30
C ILE A 39 4.84 5.68 3.30
N GLY A 40 5.99 5.43 2.67
CA GLY A 40 6.16 4.33 1.73
C GLY A 40 5.87 2.97 2.36
N SER A 41 6.35 2.73 3.59
CA SER A 41 6.12 1.48 4.31
C SER A 41 4.65 1.29 4.70
N ILE A 42 3.99 2.34 5.21
CA ILE A 42 2.55 2.28 5.56
C ILE A 42 1.72 1.93 4.32
N PHE A 43 1.95 2.63 3.21
CA PHE A 43 1.20 2.40 1.98
C PHE A 43 1.52 1.02 1.37
N LEU A 44 2.76 0.55 1.45
CA LEU A 44 3.15 -0.79 1.02
C LEU A 44 2.42 -1.87 1.84
N LEU A 45 2.37 -1.73 3.17
CA LEU A 45 1.66 -2.66 4.04
C LEU A 45 0.15 -2.68 3.76
N ILE A 46 -0.47 -1.51 3.57
CA ILE A 46 -1.88 -1.40 3.21
C ILE A 46 -2.14 -2.09 1.88
N SER A 47 -1.33 -1.81 0.87
CA SER A 47 -1.53 -2.38 -0.47
C SER A 47 -1.25 -3.88 -0.53
N LEU A 48 -0.30 -4.39 0.27
CA LEU A 48 -0.08 -5.83 0.46
C LEU A 48 -1.27 -6.49 1.16
N THR A 49 -1.83 -5.85 2.19
CA THR A 49 -3.03 -6.34 2.88
C THR A 49 -4.21 -6.45 1.91
N LEU A 50 -4.45 -5.41 1.10
CA LEU A 50 -5.48 -5.43 0.06
C LEU A 50 -5.23 -6.51 -1.00
N PHE A 51 -3.95 -6.76 -1.33
CA PHE A 51 -3.57 -7.84 -2.24
C PHE A 51 -3.94 -9.22 -1.68
N VAL A 52 -3.65 -9.48 -0.41
CA VAL A 52 -4.02 -10.74 0.26
C VAL A 52 -5.53 -10.92 0.35
N ILE A 53 -6.27 -9.86 0.70
CA ILE A 53 -7.75 -9.89 0.76
C ILE A 53 -8.35 -10.20 -0.60
N LYS A 54 -7.87 -9.57 -1.67
CA LYS A 54 -8.37 -9.82 -3.02
C LYS A 54 -7.94 -11.19 -3.58
N GLY A 55 -6.81 -11.73 -3.14
CA GLY A 55 -6.29 -13.04 -3.55
C GLY A 55 -7.16 -14.24 -3.16
N ARG A 56 -8.38 -14.02 -2.64
CA ARG A 56 -9.31 -15.05 -2.14
C ARG A 56 -8.76 -15.84 -0.96
N PHE A 57 -7.61 -15.46 -0.38
CA PHE A 57 -7.06 -16.09 0.81
C PHE A 57 -8.08 -16.09 1.96
N PHE A 58 -8.64 -14.91 2.24
CA PHE A 58 -9.68 -14.79 3.25
C PHE A 58 -10.96 -15.52 2.85
N ASP A 59 -11.36 -15.51 1.57
CA ASP A 59 -12.54 -16.27 1.11
C ASP A 59 -12.36 -17.78 1.37
N ILE A 60 -11.18 -18.35 1.12
CA ILE A 60 -10.88 -19.77 1.33
C ILE A 60 -10.84 -20.11 2.82
N VAL A 61 -10.23 -19.27 3.64
CA VAL A 61 -10.18 -19.45 5.10
C VAL A 61 -11.60 -19.38 5.68
N PHE A 62 -12.37 -18.34 5.35
CA PHE A 62 -13.77 -18.22 5.78
C PHE A 62 -14.63 -19.39 5.29
N PHE A 63 -14.44 -19.83 4.05
CA PHE A 63 -15.11 -21.01 3.50
C PHE A 63 -14.79 -22.27 4.31
N SER A 64 -13.51 -22.49 4.66
CA SER A 64 -13.08 -23.67 5.42
C SER A 64 -13.65 -23.66 6.85
N PHE A 65 -13.63 -22.51 7.53
CA PHE A 65 -14.23 -22.37 8.87
C PHE A 65 -15.75 -22.54 8.84
N GLN A 66 -16.45 -21.95 7.87
CA GLN A 66 -17.91 -22.10 7.76
C GLN A 66 -18.33 -23.52 7.39
N ASN A 67 -17.58 -24.21 6.51
CA ASN A 67 -17.88 -25.59 6.15
C ASN A 67 -17.77 -26.55 7.35
N ILE A 68 -16.92 -26.23 8.33
CA ILE A 68 -16.73 -27.03 9.55
C ILE A 68 -17.73 -26.64 10.64
N PHE A 69 -18.05 -25.34 10.78
CA PHE A 69 -18.81 -24.83 11.93
C PHE A 69 -20.27 -24.43 11.65
N SER A 70 -20.70 -24.25 10.39
CA SER A 70 -22.01 -23.64 10.10
C SER A 70 -22.75 -24.30 8.92
N ARG A 71 -23.98 -24.79 9.17
CA ARG A 71 -24.93 -25.29 8.15
C ARG A 71 -25.64 -24.16 7.39
N MET A 72 -24.95 -23.07 7.06
CA MET A 72 -25.56 -21.95 6.32
C MET A 72 -25.61 -22.26 4.82
N GLU A 73 -26.77 -22.03 4.18
CA GLU A 73 -26.95 -22.16 2.72
C GLU A 73 -26.17 -21.08 1.94
N ASP A 74 -25.68 -21.44 0.75
CA ASP A 74 -24.76 -20.65 -0.08
C ASP A 74 -25.29 -19.28 -0.56
N LYS A 75 -26.59 -18.99 -0.41
CA LYS A 75 -27.27 -17.87 -1.10
C LYS A 75 -27.04 -16.48 -0.50
N ASP A 76 -26.62 -16.36 0.76
CA ASP A 76 -26.41 -15.06 1.43
C ASP A 76 -24.93 -14.62 1.50
N ARG A 77 -24.03 -15.34 0.81
CA ARG A 77 -22.58 -15.15 0.98
C ARG A 77 -22.00 -14.12 0.01
N SER A 78 -21.67 -12.93 0.50
CA SER A 78 -20.86 -11.95 -0.23
C SER A 78 -19.37 -12.17 0.04
N PRO A 79 -18.55 -12.55 -0.96
CA PRO A 79 -17.12 -12.80 -0.76
C PRO A 79 -16.37 -11.50 -0.42
N LEU A 80 -15.45 -11.58 0.53
CA LEU A 80 -14.65 -10.45 1.00
C LEU A 80 -13.76 -9.88 -0.11
N SER A 81 -13.34 -10.72 -1.05
CA SER A 81 -12.57 -10.30 -2.23
C SER A 81 -13.30 -9.29 -3.13
N LYS A 82 -14.65 -9.23 -3.11
CA LYS A 82 -15.44 -8.25 -3.87
C LYS A 82 -15.48 -6.86 -3.22
N LEU A 83 -15.16 -6.75 -1.93
CA LEU A 83 -15.13 -5.47 -1.21
C LEU A 83 -13.85 -4.67 -1.52
N VAL A 84 -12.83 -5.30 -2.10
CA VAL A 84 -11.55 -4.65 -2.40
C VAL A 84 -11.64 -3.87 -3.71
N PRO A 85 -11.35 -2.55 -3.70
CA PRO A 85 -11.39 -1.74 -4.91
C PRO A 85 -10.36 -2.21 -5.95
N GLN A 86 -10.76 -2.25 -7.23
CA GLN A 86 -9.94 -2.77 -8.33
C GLN A 86 -8.60 -2.04 -8.55
N ASN A 87 -8.45 -0.81 -8.05
CA ASN A 87 -7.29 0.05 -8.30
C ASN A 87 -6.09 -0.14 -7.34
N TYR A 88 -6.16 -1.06 -6.37
CA TYR A 88 -5.08 -1.32 -5.39
C TYR A 88 -3.72 -1.71 -6.01
N SER A 89 -3.69 -2.30 -7.21
CA SER A 89 -2.43 -2.69 -7.86
C SER A 89 -1.56 -1.49 -8.24
N ALA A 90 -2.18 -0.36 -8.60
CA ALA A 90 -1.45 0.88 -8.87
C ALA A 90 -0.83 1.45 -7.59
N LEU A 91 -1.54 1.34 -6.47
CA LEU A 91 -1.04 1.78 -5.16
C LEU A 91 0.15 0.94 -4.70
N PHE A 92 0.10 -0.38 -4.90
CA PHE A 92 1.19 -1.29 -4.58
C PHE A 92 2.48 -0.93 -5.35
N ILE A 93 2.39 -0.80 -6.68
CA ILE A 93 3.52 -0.44 -7.52
C ILE A 93 4.05 0.95 -7.14
N ALA A 94 3.16 1.91 -6.89
CA ALA A 94 3.56 3.26 -6.48
C ALA A 94 4.31 3.24 -5.13
N SER A 95 3.88 2.42 -4.18
CA SER A 95 4.55 2.25 -2.88
C SER A 95 5.96 1.66 -3.04
N ILE A 96 6.13 0.65 -3.89
CA ILE A 96 7.44 0.08 -4.21
C ILE A 96 8.35 1.13 -4.85
N VAL A 97 7.85 1.88 -5.84
CA VAL A 97 8.62 2.94 -6.51
C VAL A 97 9.06 4.00 -5.50
N THR A 98 8.19 4.41 -4.57
CA THR A 98 8.54 5.34 -3.49
C THR A 98 9.64 4.80 -2.59
N ILE A 99 9.60 3.51 -2.22
CA ILE A 99 10.67 2.88 -1.43
C ILE A 99 11.99 2.85 -2.21
N ILE A 100 11.96 2.54 -3.51
CA ILE A 100 13.17 2.55 -4.36
C ILE A 100 13.77 3.95 -4.44
N ILE A 101 12.95 4.99 -4.63
CA ILE A 101 13.40 6.39 -4.65
C ILE A 101 14.05 6.75 -3.31
N MET A 102 13.43 6.35 -2.20
CA MET A 102 13.98 6.57 -0.86
C MET A 102 15.33 5.84 -0.67
N LEU A 103 15.45 4.59 -1.11
CA LEU A 103 16.72 3.85 -1.05
C LEU A 103 17.81 4.51 -1.89
N ALA A 104 17.48 5.00 -3.08
CA ALA A 104 18.41 5.74 -3.91
C ALA A 104 18.86 7.05 -3.23
N ALA A 105 17.93 7.77 -2.60
CA ALA A 105 18.25 8.97 -1.82
C ALA A 105 19.16 8.65 -0.62
N LEU A 106 18.93 7.52 0.06
CA LEU A 106 19.76 7.07 1.16
C LEU A 106 21.20 6.77 0.71
N LEU A 107 21.36 6.08 -0.42
CA LEU A 107 22.68 5.79 -1.00
C LEU A 107 23.44 7.07 -1.37
N LEU A 108 22.73 8.05 -1.95
CA LEU A 108 23.29 9.37 -2.27
C LEU A 108 23.70 10.15 -1.02
N GLN A 109 22.99 9.99 0.09
CA GLN A 109 23.35 10.66 1.34
C GLN A 109 24.59 10.05 2.02
N THR A 110 24.84 8.75 1.82
CA THR A 110 25.98 8.05 2.39
C THR A 110 27.26 8.11 1.55
N SER A 111 27.18 8.65 0.32
CA SER A 111 28.31 8.80 -0.61
C SER A 111 28.95 10.17 -0.48
#